data_AF-A0A2E0SKD0-F1
#
_entry.id   AF-A0A2E0SKD0-F1
#
_cell.length_a   1.000
_cell.length_b   1.000
_cell.length_c   1.000
_cell.angle_alpha   90.00
_cell.angle_beta   90.00
_cell.angle_gamma   90.00
#
_symmetry.space_group_name_H-M   'P 1'
#
loop_
_entity.id
_entity.type
_entity.pdbx_description
1 polymer ?
#
loop_
_entity_poly.entity_id
_entity_poly.type
_entity_poly.pdbx_seq_one_letter_code
_entity_poly.pdbx_strand_id
1 'polypeptide(L)'
;MNTVPYKLVGWICVGLLIAAVASSLYMAKLRSTTLKSVKVTFVGEEELRDHDLPLIKQREALPDYGLYLNHRRHGRILLNTHLDQSAKEGLAWDDFEEYSVEDISAVRLFDEDKIISEDLAEVRISAEPVTLNEYQFEFTVEESFDVGLKSFWDTPVGTAVIWSIGIVLLVMIGAAIGPYLS
;
A
#
# COMPACT_ATOMS: atom_id res chain seq x y z
N MET A 1 -10.30 -52.71 16.70
CA MET A 1 -9.83 -51.72 15.69
C MET A 1 -10.75 -50.52 15.78
N ASN A 2 -10.30 -49.45 16.43
CA ASN A 2 -11.07 -48.23 16.59
C ASN A 2 -11.13 -47.51 15.25
N THR A 3 -12.25 -47.63 14.55
CA THR A 3 -12.58 -46.76 13.43
C THR A 3 -12.75 -45.36 13.99
N VAL A 4 -11.69 -44.55 13.99
CA VAL A 4 -11.86 -43.09 14.07
C VAL A 4 -12.84 -42.76 12.95
N PRO A 5 -14.04 -42.20 13.25
CA PRO A 5 -15.05 -42.04 12.24
C PRO A 5 -14.53 -41.01 11.24
N TYR A 6 -14.08 -41.49 10.09
CA TYR A 6 -13.60 -40.70 8.95
C TYR A 6 -14.56 -39.54 8.61
N LYS A 7 -15.87 -39.72 8.89
CA LYS A 7 -16.89 -38.67 8.82
C LYS A 7 -16.61 -37.51 9.78
N LEU A 8 -16.29 -37.78 11.04
CA LEU A 8 -15.98 -36.75 12.05
C LEU A 8 -14.73 -35.96 11.65
N VAL A 9 -13.68 -36.66 11.21
CA VAL A 9 -12.46 -36.01 10.70
C VAL A 9 -12.79 -35.13 9.48
N GLY A 10 -13.60 -35.64 8.54
CA GLY A 10 -14.07 -34.86 7.38
C GLY A 10 -14.83 -33.59 7.79
N TRP A 11 -15.77 -33.68 8.73
CA TRP A 11 -16.50 -32.50 9.24
C TRP A 11 -15.58 -31.49 9.92
N ILE A 12 -14.59 -31.95 10.69
CA ILE A 12 -13.59 -31.08 11.32
C ILE A 12 -12.78 -30.36 10.24
N CYS A 13 -12.31 -31.06 9.20
CA CYS A 13 -11.59 -30.45 8.09
C CYS A 13 -12.43 -29.41 7.35
N VAL A 14 -13.71 -29.71 7.06
CA VAL A 14 -14.63 -28.76 6.43
C VAL A 14 -14.85 -27.53 7.32
N GLY A 15 -15.06 -27.73 8.62
CA GLY A 15 -15.23 -26.63 9.58
C GLY A 15 -13.99 -25.73 9.65
N LEU A 16 -12.80 -26.32 9.70
CA LEU A 16 -11.53 -25.58 9.67
C LEU A 16 -11.36 -24.78 8.39
N LEU A 17 -11.72 -25.36 7.24
CA LEU A 17 -11.66 -24.68 5.95
C LEU A 17 -12.62 -23.50 5.90
N ILE A 18 -13.88 -23.69 6.33
CA ILE A 18 -14.87 -22.61 6.41
C ILE A 18 -14.38 -21.50 7.33
N ALA A 19 -13.85 -21.83 8.51
CA ALA A 19 -13.31 -20.86 9.45
C ALA A 19 -12.14 -20.07 8.85
N ALA A 20 -11.20 -20.76 8.18
CA ALA A 20 -10.07 -20.11 7.52
C ALA A 20 -10.51 -19.15 6.41
N VAL A 21 -11.47 -19.55 5.56
CA VAL A 21 -12.04 -18.69 4.52
C VAL A 21 -12.82 -17.52 5.12
N ALA A 22 -13.60 -17.74 6.17
CA ALA A 22 -14.33 -16.65 6.83
C ALA A 22 -13.37 -15.64 7.47
N SER A 23 -12.31 -16.12 8.13
CA SER A 23 -11.27 -15.25 8.70
C SER A 23 -10.51 -14.48 7.63
N SER A 24 -10.18 -15.08 6.48
CA SER A 24 -9.50 -14.35 5.40
C SER A 24 -10.39 -13.27 4.80
N LEU A 25 -11.67 -13.55 4.55
CA LEU A 25 -12.63 -12.56 4.07
C LEU A 25 -12.84 -11.42 5.08
N TYR A 26 -12.89 -11.75 6.37
CA TYR A 26 -12.98 -10.75 7.44
C TYR A 26 -11.75 -9.85 7.48
N MET A 27 -10.54 -10.42 7.39
CA MET A 27 -9.30 -9.65 7.34
C MET A 27 -9.17 -8.82 6.07
N ALA A 28 -9.57 -9.35 4.90
CA ALA A 28 -9.60 -8.61 3.66
C ALA A 28 -10.54 -7.40 3.75
N LYS A 29 -11.71 -7.57 4.39
CA LYS A 29 -12.64 -6.47 4.67
C LYS A 29 -12.04 -5.42 5.60
N LEU A 30 -11.27 -5.81 6.63
CA LEU A 30 -10.61 -4.84 7.50
C LEU A 30 -9.52 -4.03 6.77
N ARG A 31 -8.97 -4.56 5.67
CA ARG A 31 -7.92 -3.93 4.87
C ARG A 31 -8.43 -3.29 3.57
N SER A 32 -9.74 -3.20 3.38
CA SER A 32 -10.32 -2.73 2.11
C SER A 32 -10.21 -1.22 1.92
N THR A 33 -9.90 -0.44 2.96
CA THR A 33 -9.69 1.00 2.81
C THR A 33 -8.41 1.25 2.03
N THR A 34 -8.56 1.95 0.91
CA THR A 34 -7.55 2.15 -0.12
C THR A 34 -7.27 3.63 -0.27
N LEU A 35 -6.00 4.00 -0.46
CA LEU A 35 -5.63 5.37 -0.79
C LEU A 35 -5.86 5.60 -2.30
N LYS A 36 -6.74 6.53 -2.64
CA LYS A 36 -7.10 6.85 -4.03
C LYS A 36 -6.42 8.11 -4.55
N SER A 37 -6.30 9.14 -3.72
CA SER A 37 -5.52 10.32 -4.08
C SER A 37 -4.88 10.97 -2.86
N VAL A 38 -3.80 11.69 -3.12
CA VAL A 38 -3.16 12.59 -2.18
C VAL A 38 -3.15 13.96 -2.82
N LYS A 39 -3.72 14.96 -2.15
CA LYS A 39 -3.60 16.36 -2.56
C LYS A 39 -2.70 17.09 -1.56
N VAL A 40 -1.71 17.81 -2.05
CA VAL A 40 -0.79 18.61 -1.23
C VAL A 40 -0.94 20.07 -1.61
N THR A 41 -1.26 20.91 -0.64
CA THR A 41 -1.43 22.36 -0.83
C THR A 41 -0.42 23.10 0.02
N PHE A 42 0.36 24.01 -0.58
CA PHE A 42 1.23 24.91 0.16
C PHE A 42 0.40 26.03 0.79
N VAL A 43 0.54 26.21 2.11
CA VAL A 43 -0.22 27.17 2.92
C VAL A 43 0.68 28.25 3.55
N GLY A 44 1.96 28.28 3.22
CA GLY A 44 2.91 29.30 3.67
C GLY A 44 2.80 30.63 2.90
N GLU A 45 3.55 31.63 3.35
CA GLU A 45 3.55 32.97 2.74
C GLU A 45 4.30 32.98 1.39
N GLU A 46 5.48 32.35 1.35
CA GLU A 46 6.36 32.31 0.18
C GLU A 46 6.79 30.87 -0.09
N GLU A 47 6.51 30.39 -1.30
CA GLU A 47 6.86 29.03 -1.73
C GLU A 47 8.35 28.99 -2.05
N LEU A 48 9.02 27.89 -1.66
CA LEU A 48 10.41 27.64 -2.02
C LEU A 48 10.57 27.77 -3.54
N ARG A 49 11.66 28.39 -3.96
CA ARG A 49 11.99 28.61 -5.37
C ARG A 49 13.40 28.13 -5.59
N ASP A 50 13.58 27.39 -6.68
CA ASP A 50 14.89 26.92 -7.11
C ASP A 50 15.75 28.13 -7.45
N HIS A 51 16.72 28.39 -6.57
CA HIS A 51 17.75 29.38 -6.80
C HIS A 51 18.97 28.66 -7.33
N ASP A 52 19.09 28.54 -8.66
CA ASP A 52 20.30 27.94 -9.20
C ASP A 52 21.16 28.88 -10.06
N LEU A 53 22.40 29.01 -9.55
CA LEU A 53 23.62 29.60 -10.09
C LEU A 53 23.76 31.15 -10.20
N PRO A 54 24.81 31.74 -9.59
CA PRO A 54 25.02 33.19 -9.49
C PRO A 54 25.41 33.92 -10.80
N LEU A 55 25.38 33.27 -11.97
CA LEU A 55 25.95 33.80 -13.22
C LEU A 55 24.99 33.89 -14.41
N ILE A 56 23.76 33.36 -14.31
CA ILE A 56 22.77 33.44 -15.38
C ILE A 56 21.47 33.96 -14.76
N LYS A 57 20.90 35.04 -15.30
CA LYS A 57 19.54 35.50 -14.93
C LYS A 57 18.54 34.43 -15.39
N GLN A 58 18.33 33.41 -14.56
CA GLN A 58 17.31 32.41 -14.79
C GLN A 58 16.00 32.91 -14.18
N ARG A 59 14.89 32.61 -14.86
CA ARG A 59 13.55 32.75 -14.30
C ARG A 59 13.51 31.90 -13.03
N GLU A 60 12.94 32.46 -11.97
CA GLU A 60 12.55 31.74 -10.76
C GLU A 60 11.81 30.46 -11.17
N ALA A 61 12.49 29.31 -11.10
CA ALA A 61 11.89 28.02 -11.40
C ALA A 61 11.09 27.58 -10.19
N LEU A 62 9.95 26.93 -10.44
CA LEU A 62 9.14 26.36 -9.39
C LEU A 62 9.74 25.00 -8.98
N PRO A 63 9.56 24.54 -7.73
CA PRO A 63 10.09 23.26 -7.29
C PRO A 63 9.53 22.07 -8.07
N ASP A 64 10.32 20.98 -8.09
CA ASP A 64 9.92 19.70 -8.68
C ASP A 64 9.37 18.79 -7.56
N TYR A 65 8.07 18.90 -7.28
CA TYR A 65 7.47 18.19 -6.15
C TYR A 65 7.26 16.70 -6.42
N GLY A 66 7.90 15.85 -5.63
CA GLY A 66 7.70 14.40 -5.64
C GLY A 66 7.02 13.90 -4.37
N LEU A 67 6.36 12.74 -4.49
CA LEU A 67 5.69 12.10 -3.35
C LEU A 67 6.04 10.62 -3.23
N TYR A 68 6.59 10.23 -2.08
CA TYR A 68 6.84 8.85 -1.70
C TYR A 68 5.73 8.32 -0.77
N LEU A 69 5.29 7.10 -1.03
CA LEU A 69 4.61 6.27 -0.05
C LEU A 69 5.62 5.37 0.67
N ASN A 70 5.70 5.49 1.99
CA ASN A 70 6.41 4.53 2.81
C ASN A 70 5.49 3.33 3.05
N HIS A 71 5.72 2.24 2.32
CA HIS A 71 4.99 0.98 2.42
C HIS A 71 5.68 0.04 3.41
N ARG A 72 4.93 -0.53 4.36
CA ARG A 72 5.45 -1.37 5.44
C ARG A 72 6.24 -2.60 4.96
N ARG A 73 5.88 -3.15 3.78
CA ARG A 73 6.50 -4.35 3.20
C ARG A 73 7.42 -4.10 2.00
N HIS A 74 7.16 -3.05 1.21
CA HIS A 74 7.82 -2.82 -0.07
C HIS A 74 8.83 -1.66 -0.01
N GLY A 75 8.95 -0.99 1.16
CA GLY A 75 9.84 0.15 1.32
C GLY A 75 9.22 1.42 0.75
N ARG A 76 10.04 2.27 0.11
CA ARG A 76 9.57 3.54 -0.46
C ARG A 76 9.09 3.31 -1.89
N ILE A 77 7.89 3.79 -2.19
CA ILE A 77 7.28 3.74 -3.52
C ILE A 77 7.10 5.17 -4.00
N LEU A 78 7.72 5.54 -5.12
CA LEU A 78 7.49 6.83 -5.76
C LEU A 78 6.12 6.79 -6.44
N LEU A 79 5.27 7.77 -6.16
CA LEU A 79 3.99 7.90 -6.87
C LEU A 79 4.20 8.58 -8.22
N ASN A 80 4.60 9.85 -8.19
CA ASN A 80 4.93 10.65 -9.36
C ASN A 80 5.64 11.94 -8.91
N THR A 81 6.20 12.68 -9.86
CA THR A 81 6.78 14.01 -9.66
C THR A 81 6.04 15.02 -10.53
N HIS A 82 5.60 16.13 -9.93
CA HIS A 82 5.05 17.29 -10.63
C HIS A 82 6.18 18.29 -10.88
N LEU A 83 6.58 18.44 -12.14
CA LEU A 83 7.72 19.27 -12.53
C LEU A 83 7.32 20.73 -12.75
N ASP A 84 8.09 21.67 -12.20
CA ASP A 84 7.89 23.12 -12.32
C ASP A 84 6.44 23.56 -11.98
N GLN A 85 5.80 22.93 -10.98
CA GLN A 85 4.42 23.25 -10.59
C GLN A 85 4.33 23.81 -9.16
N SER A 86 3.49 24.84 -8.99
CA SER A 86 3.23 25.42 -7.68
C SER A 86 2.21 24.57 -6.92
N ALA A 87 2.50 24.32 -5.65
CA ALA A 87 1.59 23.69 -4.70
C ALA A 87 0.55 24.65 -4.11
N LYS A 88 0.55 25.94 -4.46
CA LYS A 88 -0.41 26.93 -3.91
C LYS A 88 -1.87 26.65 -4.27
N GLU A 89 -2.13 26.13 -5.46
CA GLU A 89 -3.49 25.72 -5.88
C GLU A 89 -3.82 24.26 -5.48
N GLY A 90 -2.79 23.55 -4.98
CA GLY A 90 -2.84 22.17 -4.58
C GLY A 90 -2.49 21.21 -5.72
N LEU A 91 -1.48 20.38 -5.49
CA LEU A 91 -1.06 19.32 -6.40
C LEU A 91 -1.74 18.01 -6.02
N ALA A 92 -2.32 17.33 -7.00
CA ALA A 92 -2.97 16.04 -6.78
C ALA A 92 -2.12 14.92 -7.39
N TRP A 93 -1.90 13.86 -6.61
CA TRP A 93 -1.45 12.57 -7.07
C TRP A 93 -2.66 11.65 -7.01
N ASP A 94 -3.16 11.23 -8.16
CA ASP A 94 -4.33 10.35 -8.33
C ASP A 94 -4.10 9.22 -9.35
N ASP A 95 -3.01 9.29 -10.13
CA ASP A 95 -2.56 8.26 -11.06
C ASP A 95 -1.43 7.42 -10.45
N PHE A 96 -1.79 6.47 -9.59
CA PHE A 96 -0.86 5.49 -9.03
C PHE A 96 -1.56 4.18 -8.70
N GLU A 97 -0.78 3.13 -8.49
CA GLU A 97 -1.30 1.83 -8.05
C GLU A 97 -2.00 1.97 -6.69
N GLU A 98 -3.21 1.42 -6.58
CA GLU A 98 -3.99 1.50 -5.35
C GLU A 98 -3.37 0.65 -4.23
N TYR A 99 -3.15 1.27 -3.07
CA TYR A 99 -2.58 0.63 -1.89
C TYR A 99 -3.55 0.68 -0.70
N SER A 100 -3.59 -0.40 0.07
CA SER A 100 -4.33 -0.42 1.34
C SER A 100 -3.70 0.57 2.31
N VAL A 101 -4.52 1.41 2.96
CA VAL A 101 -4.07 2.37 3.97
C VAL A 101 -3.33 1.67 5.12
N GLU A 102 -3.73 0.44 5.46
CA GLU A 102 -3.08 -0.39 6.49
C GLU A 102 -1.64 -0.80 6.16
N ASP A 103 -1.29 -0.82 4.88
CA ASP A 103 0.07 -1.12 4.42
C ASP A 103 0.95 0.13 4.29
N ILE A 104 0.37 1.32 4.37
CA ILE A 104 1.10 2.59 4.31
C ILE A 104 1.47 3.02 5.74
N SER A 105 2.74 3.31 5.98
CA SER A 105 3.21 3.86 7.26
C SER A 105 3.25 5.39 7.27
N ALA A 106 3.60 5.99 6.14
CA ALA A 106 3.69 7.44 5.99
C ALA A 106 3.65 7.85 4.51
N VAL A 107 3.31 9.10 4.28
CA VAL A 107 3.38 9.79 3.00
C VAL A 107 4.39 10.91 3.14
N ARG A 108 5.34 10.99 2.21
CA ARG A 108 6.45 11.92 2.26
C ARG A 108 6.49 12.78 1.00
N LEU A 109 6.44 14.09 1.19
CA LEU A 109 6.71 15.08 0.17
C LEU A 109 8.21 15.37 0.13
N PHE A 110 8.78 15.44 -1.07
CA PHE A 110 10.15 15.82 -1.29
C PHE A 110 10.25 16.77 -2.48
N ASP A 111 11.34 17.54 -2.51
CA ASP A 111 11.74 18.31 -3.67
C ASP A 111 12.77 17.49 -4.47
N GLU A 112 12.53 17.33 -5.77
CA GLU A 112 13.41 16.65 -6.71
C GLU A 112 14.32 17.65 -7.42
N ASP A 113 15.12 18.41 -6.66
CA ASP A 113 16.15 19.24 -7.27
C ASP A 113 17.23 18.34 -7.91
N LYS A 114 17.77 18.80 -9.06
CA LYS A 114 18.71 18.08 -9.94
C LYS A 114 20.01 17.66 -9.25
N ILE A 115 20.30 18.23 -8.08
CA ILE A 115 21.56 18.02 -7.36
C ILE A 115 21.33 17.25 -6.05
N ILE A 116 20.26 17.52 -5.29
CA ILE A 116 19.97 16.89 -4.00
C ILE A 116 18.46 16.80 -3.79
N SER A 117 17.95 15.59 -3.55
CA SER A 117 16.55 15.42 -3.12
C SER A 117 16.44 15.76 -1.63
N GLU A 118 15.59 16.73 -1.29
CA GLU A 118 15.33 17.17 0.08
C GLU A 118 13.94 16.75 0.56
N ASP A 119 13.88 16.15 1.74
CA ASP A 119 12.61 15.75 2.37
C ASP A 119 11.93 17.01 2.95
N LEU A 120 10.79 17.42 2.38
CA LEU A 120 10.05 18.62 2.81
C LEU A 120 9.13 18.33 4.00
N ALA A 121 8.36 17.24 3.92
CA ALA A 121 7.41 16.86 4.96
C ALA A 121 7.09 15.36 4.93
N GLU A 122 6.85 14.75 6.10
CA GLU A 122 6.40 13.37 6.22
C GLU A 122 5.22 13.28 7.20
N VAL A 123 4.08 12.79 6.72
CA VAL A 123 2.83 12.71 7.48
C VAL A 123 2.24 11.31 7.43
N ARG A 124 1.36 10.99 8.38
CA ARG A 124 0.56 9.76 8.35
C ARG A 124 -0.77 10.03 7.67
N ILE A 125 -1.31 9.02 6.98
CA ILE A 125 -2.65 9.11 6.41
C ILE A 125 -3.66 9.34 7.53
N SER A 126 -4.53 10.32 7.32
CA SER A 126 -5.57 10.75 8.25
C SER A 126 -6.84 11.06 7.47
N ALA A 127 -8.00 10.93 8.11
CA ALA A 127 -9.28 11.33 7.53
C ALA A 127 -9.44 12.85 7.46
N GLU A 128 -8.80 13.56 8.39
CA GLU A 128 -8.76 15.02 8.40
C GLU A 128 -7.48 15.53 7.72
N PRO A 129 -7.52 16.70 7.05
CA PRO A 129 -6.32 17.30 6.48
C PRO A 129 -5.22 17.51 7.52
N VAL A 130 -3.98 17.18 7.16
CA VAL A 130 -2.82 17.30 8.06
C VAL A 130 -1.86 18.35 7.53
N THR A 131 -1.51 19.33 8.35
CA THR A 131 -0.53 20.36 7.99
C THR A 131 0.80 20.11 8.68
N LEU A 132 1.89 20.09 7.90
CA LEU A 132 3.26 19.99 8.40
C LEU A 132 4.19 20.81 7.51
N ASN A 133 5.08 21.60 8.12
CA ASN A 133 6.07 22.44 7.42
C ASN A 133 5.47 23.27 6.27
N GLU A 134 4.33 23.94 6.52
CA GLU A 134 3.62 24.77 5.52
C GLU A 134 2.97 24.01 4.35
N TYR A 135 2.95 22.68 4.40
CA TYR A 135 2.22 21.85 3.45
C TYR A 135 1.02 21.18 4.12
N GLN A 136 -0.16 21.33 3.52
CA GLN A 136 -1.39 20.67 3.92
C GLN A 136 -1.64 19.45 3.03
N PHE A 137 -1.79 18.29 3.64
CA PHE A 137 -2.07 17.02 2.98
C PHE A 137 -3.55 16.65 3.16
N GLU A 138 -4.22 16.38 2.05
CA GLU A 138 -5.59 15.88 1.99
C GLU A 138 -5.58 14.50 1.34
N PHE A 139 -6.14 13.51 2.02
CA PHE A 139 -6.17 12.12 1.55
C PHE A 139 -7.58 11.74 1.13
N THR A 140 -7.73 11.24 -0.09
CA THR A 140 -8.97 10.62 -0.53
C THR A 140 -8.82 9.11 -0.39
N VAL A 141 -9.69 8.51 0.43
CA VAL A 141 -9.73 7.06 0.65
C VAL A 141 -11.06 6.47 0.18
N GLU A 142 -11.01 5.26 -0.36
CA GLU A 142 -12.18 4.53 -0.83
C GLU A 142 -12.16 3.08 -0.34
N GLU A 143 -13.32 2.45 -0.21
CA GLU A 143 -13.40 1.01 0.05
C GLU A 143 -13.23 0.21 -1.24
N SER A 144 -12.15 -0.57 -1.33
CA SER A 144 -11.90 -1.54 -2.40
C SER A 144 -11.63 -2.92 -1.81
N PHE A 145 -12.58 -3.83 -2.02
CA PHE A 145 -12.44 -5.21 -1.54
C PHE A 145 -11.30 -5.96 -2.23
N ASP A 146 -11.04 -5.64 -3.50
CA ASP A 146 -9.96 -6.27 -4.27
C ASP A 146 -8.58 -5.91 -3.71
N VAL A 147 -8.36 -4.63 -3.39
CA VAL A 147 -7.15 -4.15 -2.71
C VAL A 147 -7.03 -4.78 -1.32
N GLY A 148 -8.13 -4.89 -0.57
CA GLY A 148 -8.14 -5.57 0.73
C GLY A 148 -7.74 -7.05 0.65
N LEU A 149 -8.19 -7.75 -0.39
CA LEU A 149 -7.84 -9.15 -0.64
C LEU A 149 -6.37 -9.29 -1.04
N LYS A 150 -5.89 -8.48 -1.98
CA LYS A 150 -4.47 -8.43 -2.39
C LYS A 150 -3.57 -8.16 -1.19
N SER A 151 -3.89 -7.10 -0.44
CA SER A 151 -3.22 -6.71 0.80
C SER A 151 -3.20 -7.84 1.83
N PHE A 152 -4.28 -8.61 1.98
CA PHE A 152 -4.34 -9.77 2.88
C PHE A 152 -3.38 -10.88 2.46
N TRP A 153 -3.34 -11.24 1.17
CA TRP A 153 -2.47 -12.32 0.69
C TRP A 153 -0.99 -12.02 0.88
N ASP A 154 -0.62 -10.74 0.79
CA ASP A 154 0.74 -10.28 1.08
C ASP A 154 1.10 -10.32 2.58
N THR A 155 0.14 -10.59 3.48
CA THR A 155 0.44 -10.75 4.91
C THR A 155 1.12 -12.09 5.19
N PRO A 156 1.90 -12.23 6.28
CA PRO A 156 2.42 -13.53 6.71
C PRO A 156 1.33 -14.58 6.94
N VAL A 157 0.14 -14.15 7.40
CA VAL A 157 -1.02 -15.04 7.61
C VAL A 157 -1.59 -15.51 6.27
N GLY A 158 -1.83 -14.58 5.33
CA GLY A 158 -2.33 -14.91 3.99
C GLY A 158 -1.36 -15.83 3.25
N THR A 159 -0.06 -15.53 3.31
CA THR A 159 1.01 -16.38 2.77
C THR A 159 0.97 -17.78 3.40
N ALA A 160 0.85 -17.89 4.73
CA ALA A 160 0.76 -19.19 5.41
C ALA A 160 -0.47 -20.01 4.98
N VAL A 161 -1.61 -19.36 4.73
CA VAL A 161 -2.82 -20.02 4.19
C VAL A 161 -2.56 -20.57 2.79
N ILE A 162 -1.93 -19.79 1.90
CA ILE A 162 -1.56 -20.24 0.54
C ILE A 162 -0.66 -21.48 0.61
N TRP A 163 0.39 -21.43 1.44
CA TRP A 163 1.31 -22.57 1.62
C TRP A 163 0.60 -23.80 2.17
N SER A 164 -0.29 -23.63 3.14
CA SER A 164 -1.05 -24.72 3.74
C SER A 164 -1.93 -25.42 2.69
N ILE A 165 -2.60 -24.65 1.85
CA ILE A 165 -3.40 -25.18 0.73
C ILE A 165 -2.50 -25.91 -0.27
N GLY A 166 -1.36 -25.31 -0.64
CA GLY A 166 -0.39 -25.92 -1.56
C GLY A 166 0.13 -27.27 -1.06
N ILE A 167 0.49 -27.37 0.22
CA ILE A 167 0.95 -28.63 0.83
C ILE A 167 -0.17 -29.68 0.83
N VAL A 168 -1.40 -29.31 1.18
CA VAL A 168 -2.55 -30.25 1.17
C VAL A 168 -2.78 -30.79 -0.24
N LEU A 169 -2.73 -29.94 -1.27
CA LEU A 169 -2.89 -30.37 -2.66
C LEU A 169 -1.77 -31.30 -3.09
N LEU A 170 -0.51 -31.00 -2.75
CA LEU A 170 0.63 -31.88 -3.05
C LEU A 170 0.48 -33.26 -2.38
N VAL A 171 0.05 -33.30 -1.12
CA VAL A 171 -0.20 -34.56 -0.41
C VAL A 171 -1.33 -35.35 -1.07
N MET A 172 -2.43 -34.69 -1.45
CA MET A 172 -3.56 -35.33 -2.14
C MET A 172 -3.15 -35.90 -3.50
N ILE A 173 -2.38 -35.15 -4.29
CA ILE A 173 -1.87 -35.60 -5.60
C ILE A 173 -0.91 -36.77 -5.41
N GLY A 174 0.03 -36.68 -4.46
CA GLY A 174 0.95 -37.78 -4.14
C GLY A 174 0.22 -39.05 -3.68
N ALA A 175 -0.83 -38.91 -2.87
CA ALA A 175 -1.66 -40.03 -2.42
C ALA A 175 -2.52 -40.61 -3.55
N ALA A 176 -2.96 -39.79 -4.52
CA ALA A 176 -3.75 -40.24 -5.67
C ALA A 176 -2.88 -40.95 -6.73
N ILE A 177 -1.63 -40.52 -6.91
CA ILE A 177 -0.70 -41.07 -7.90
C ILE A 177 0.11 -42.26 -7.34
N GLY A 178 0.38 -42.29 -6.03
CA GLY A 178 1.14 -43.36 -5.37
C GLY A 178 0.71 -44.80 -5.72
N PRO A 179 -0.60 -45.12 -5.76
CA PRO A 179 -1.09 -46.43 -6.17
C PRO A 179 -0.82 -46.82 -7.63
N TYR A 180 -0.50 -45.85 -8.50
CA TYR A 180 -0.20 -46.06 -9.92
C TYR A 180 1.31 -46.14 -10.21
N LEU A 181 2.15 -45.83 -9.21
CA LEU A 181 3.62 -45.87 -9.31
C LEU A 181 4.25 -47.07 -8.58
N SER A 182 3.46 -47.84 -7.83
CA SER A 182 3.85 -49.09 -7.14
C SER A 182 3.48 -50.33 -7.96
#